data_AF-A0A2Z4G8H1-F1
#
_entry.id   AF-A0A2Z4G8H1-F1
#
_cell.length_a   1.000
_cell.length_b   1.000
_cell.length_c   1.000
_cell.angle_alpha   90.00
_cell.angle_beta   90.00
_cell.angle_gamma   90.00
#
_symmetry.space_group_name_H-M   'P 1'
#
loop_
_entity.id
_entity.type
_entity.pdbx_description
1 polymer ?
#
loop_
_entity_poly.entity_id
_entity_poly.type
_entity_poly.pdbx_seq_one_letter_code
_entity_poly.pdbx_strand_id
1 'polypeptide(L)'
;MSYDLKLFRKEVRKQYSDLSFLENEESILSFTEEQIERLKKRLNHYKYQIKNESDGITTYNFNGGELGITAYLTKNCLTFQCAGGGQEGLFEIMQTSDEFSDSEFLTLNLQEGNWSGMCLEDELEAEKLEIEKVNNSKQTKTESNTNTETKDSSILKKPWWKFW
;
A
#
# COMPACT_ATOMS: atom_id res chain seq x y z
N MET A 1 3.18 -11.58 -23.46
CA MET A 1 2.85 -11.28 -22.06
C MET A 1 2.72 -9.78 -21.93
N SER A 2 1.68 -9.28 -21.26
CA SER A 2 1.50 -7.85 -20.93
C SER A 2 1.91 -7.61 -19.49
N TYR A 3 2.36 -6.38 -19.22
CA TYR A 3 2.60 -5.90 -17.87
C TYR A 3 1.63 -4.77 -17.55
N ASP A 4 1.00 -4.80 -16.38
CA ASP A 4 -0.17 -3.98 -16.07
C ASP A 4 -0.04 -3.37 -14.66
N LEU A 5 0.07 -2.05 -14.60
CA LEU A 5 0.09 -1.26 -13.37
C LEU A 5 -1.22 -0.50 -13.25
N LYS A 6 -1.86 -0.54 -12.07
CA LYS A 6 -3.11 0.19 -11.82
C LYS A 6 -2.92 1.25 -10.74
N LEU A 7 -3.18 2.50 -11.08
CA LEU A 7 -3.21 3.61 -10.15
C LEU A 7 -4.63 3.77 -9.59
N PHE A 8 -4.73 3.78 -8.26
CA PHE A 8 -5.96 4.00 -7.51
C PHE A 8 -5.81 5.15 -6.53
N ARG A 9 -6.93 5.61 -5.97
CA ARG A 9 -6.89 6.47 -4.79
C ARG A 9 -6.33 5.72 -3.60
N LYS A 10 -5.53 6.38 -2.77
CA LYS A 10 -4.95 5.76 -1.56
C LYS A 10 -6.01 5.16 -0.61
N GLU A 11 -7.22 5.73 -0.59
CA GLU A 11 -8.30 5.24 0.26
C GLU A 11 -8.73 3.82 -0.10
N VAL A 12 -8.54 3.39 -1.36
CA VAL A 12 -8.89 2.03 -1.82
C VAL A 12 -8.07 0.99 -1.06
N ARG A 13 -6.77 1.22 -0.86
CA ARG A 13 -5.90 0.33 -0.07
C ARG A 13 -6.39 0.20 1.38
N LYS A 14 -6.97 1.25 1.96
CA LYS A 14 -7.48 1.24 3.35
C LYS A 14 -8.83 0.54 3.46
N GLN A 15 -9.60 0.51 2.37
CA GLN A 15 -10.92 -0.12 2.32
C GLN A 15 -10.86 -1.62 2.05
N TYR A 16 -9.85 -2.07 1.28
CA TYR A 16 -9.73 -3.46 0.85
C TYR A 16 -8.41 -4.06 1.36
N SER A 17 -8.53 -5.11 2.17
CA SER A 17 -7.38 -5.83 2.74
C SER A 17 -6.74 -6.82 1.76
N ASP A 18 -7.46 -7.22 0.72
CA ASP A 18 -7.01 -8.15 -0.31
C ASP A 18 -7.26 -7.59 -1.72
N LEU A 19 -6.85 -8.32 -2.76
CA LEU A 19 -7.03 -7.91 -4.16
C LEU A 19 -8.37 -8.35 -4.77
N SER A 20 -9.30 -8.87 -3.96
CA SER A 20 -10.59 -9.38 -4.44
C SER A 20 -11.47 -8.29 -5.06
N PHE A 21 -11.26 -7.03 -4.65
CA PHE A 21 -11.97 -5.86 -5.21
C PHE A 21 -11.73 -5.66 -6.71
N LEU A 22 -10.67 -6.24 -7.28
CA LEU A 22 -10.43 -6.21 -8.72
C LEU A 22 -11.49 -6.98 -9.53
N GLU A 23 -12.21 -7.92 -8.90
CA GLU A 23 -13.31 -8.65 -9.54
C GLU A 23 -14.57 -7.78 -9.69
N ASN A 24 -14.69 -6.72 -8.88
CA ASN A 24 -15.83 -5.82 -8.89
C ASN A 24 -15.36 -4.36 -8.94
N GLU A 25 -14.87 -3.95 -10.12
CA GLU A 25 -14.34 -2.60 -10.29
C GLU A 25 -15.37 -1.51 -9.98
N GLU A 26 -16.67 -1.79 -10.06
CA GLU A 26 -17.73 -0.81 -9.77
C GLU A 26 -17.80 -0.39 -8.30
N SER A 27 -17.35 -1.23 -7.37
CA SER A 27 -17.32 -0.90 -5.94
C SER A 27 -16.08 -0.11 -5.52
N ILE A 28 -15.14 0.09 -6.45
CA ILE A 28 -13.92 0.86 -6.20
C ILE A 28 -14.26 2.34 -6.11
N LEU A 29 -13.69 3.01 -5.12
CA LEU A 29 -13.86 4.44 -4.92
C LEU A 29 -13.43 5.22 -6.17
N SER A 30 -14.38 5.92 -6.80
CA SER A 30 -14.11 6.72 -7.99
C SER A 30 -13.22 7.93 -7.72
N PHE A 31 -12.49 8.35 -8.74
CA PHE A 31 -11.84 9.64 -8.79
C PHE A 31 -12.87 10.78 -8.78
N THR A 32 -12.49 11.89 -8.17
CA THR A 32 -13.25 13.14 -8.33
C THR A 32 -13.02 13.72 -9.73
N GLU A 33 -13.91 14.59 -10.18
CA GLU A 33 -13.76 15.28 -11.48
C GLU A 33 -12.41 16.04 -11.56
N GLU A 34 -12.03 16.71 -10.48
CA GLU A 34 -10.73 17.39 -10.39
C GLU A 34 -9.54 16.43 -10.49
N GLN A 35 -9.62 15.25 -9.88
CA GLN A 35 -8.58 14.23 -9.96
C GLN A 35 -8.45 13.71 -11.39
N ILE A 36 -9.58 13.46 -12.07
CA ILE A 36 -9.58 13.05 -13.48
C ILE A 36 -8.93 14.12 -14.34
N GLU A 37 -9.31 15.39 -14.19
CA GLU A 37 -8.69 16.48 -14.97
C GLU A 37 -7.19 16.61 -14.73
N ARG A 38 -6.75 16.48 -13.46
CA ARG A 38 -5.32 16.47 -13.11
C ARG A 38 -4.60 15.30 -13.78
N LEU A 39 -5.15 14.10 -13.71
CA LEU A 39 -4.58 12.92 -14.36
C LEU A 39 -4.51 13.08 -15.89
N LYS A 40 -5.55 13.62 -16.53
CA LYS A 40 -5.55 13.94 -17.98
C LYS A 40 -4.43 14.92 -18.34
N LYS A 41 -4.25 15.99 -17.56
CA LYS A 41 -3.17 16.98 -17.76
C LYS A 41 -1.79 16.36 -17.59
N ARG A 42 -1.61 15.53 -16.55
CA ARG A 42 -0.35 14.80 -16.32
C ARG A 42 -0.06 13.86 -17.48
N LEU A 43 -1.00 13.00 -17.89
CA LEU A 43 -0.82 12.09 -19.03
C LEU A 43 -0.33 12.85 -20.29
N ASN A 44 -0.96 13.97 -20.63
CA ASN A 44 -0.52 14.80 -21.75
C ASN A 44 0.93 15.33 -21.57
N HIS A 45 1.29 15.76 -20.36
CA HIS A 45 2.66 16.18 -20.04
C HIS A 45 3.69 15.06 -20.27
N TYR A 46 3.36 13.82 -19.92
CA TYR A 46 4.19 12.62 -20.15
C TYR A 46 4.02 12.03 -21.56
N LYS A 47 3.59 12.81 -22.55
CA LYS A 47 3.46 12.39 -23.96
C LYS A 47 2.47 11.23 -24.20
N TYR A 48 1.53 11.01 -23.28
CA TYR A 48 0.37 10.15 -23.54
C TYR A 48 -0.65 10.93 -24.37
N GLN A 49 -0.89 10.46 -25.58
CA GLN A 49 -1.82 11.09 -26.52
C GLN A 49 -3.14 10.34 -26.52
N ILE A 50 -4.26 11.06 -26.64
CA ILE A 50 -5.58 10.43 -26.68
C ILE A 50 -5.70 9.64 -27.98
N LYS A 51 -5.93 8.33 -27.85
CA LYS A 51 -6.21 7.42 -28.97
C LYS A 51 -7.71 7.27 -29.21
N ASN A 52 -8.49 7.18 -28.14
CA ASN A 52 -9.94 7.03 -28.18
C ASN A 52 -10.54 7.59 -26.89
N GLU A 53 -11.67 8.30 -26.99
CA GLU A 53 -12.51 8.65 -25.86
C GLU A 53 -13.90 8.10 -26.12
N SER A 54 -14.31 7.15 -25.28
CA SER A 54 -15.63 6.50 -25.31
C SER A 54 -16.32 6.72 -23.96
N ASP A 55 -17.63 6.48 -23.89
CA ASP A 55 -18.40 6.67 -22.64
C ASP A 55 -17.78 5.88 -21.48
N GLY A 56 -17.17 6.60 -20.55
CA GLY A 56 -16.56 6.05 -19.32
C GLY A 56 -15.10 5.60 -19.42
N ILE A 57 -14.46 5.67 -20.59
CA ILE A 57 -13.04 5.31 -20.76
C ILE A 57 -12.31 6.21 -21.76
N THR A 58 -11.18 6.77 -21.33
CA THR A 58 -10.24 7.48 -22.22
C THR A 58 -8.99 6.62 -22.39
N THR A 59 -8.70 6.22 -23.62
CA THR A 59 -7.52 5.42 -23.99
C THR A 59 -6.43 6.33 -24.54
N TYR A 60 -5.21 6.12 -24.07
CA TYR A 60 -4.03 6.85 -24.49
C TYR A 60 -2.95 5.94 -25.03
N ASN A 61 -2.16 6.41 -26.00
CA ASN A 61 -0.91 5.80 -26.43
C ASN A 61 0.28 6.67 -26.02
N PHE A 62 1.35 6.05 -25.55
CA PHE A 62 2.59 6.76 -25.27
C PHE A 62 3.38 6.98 -26.56
N ASN A 63 3.80 8.23 -26.82
CA ASN A 63 4.69 8.58 -27.93
C ASN A 63 4.26 7.98 -29.29
N GLY A 64 2.96 8.07 -29.63
CA GLY A 64 2.43 7.50 -30.87
C GLY A 64 2.28 5.97 -30.91
N GLY A 65 2.62 5.26 -29.84
CA GLY A 65 2.50 3.80 -29.72
C GLY A 65 3.76 3.00 -30.03
N GLU A 66 4.91 3.67 -30.21
CA GLU A 66 6.19 3.03 -30.58
C GLU A 66 6.67 2.00 -29.54
N LEU A 67 6.43 2.25 -28.25
CA LEU A 67 6.83 1.37 -27.16
C LEU A 67 5.76 0.33 -26.75
N GLY A 68 4.64 0.26 -27.48
CA GLY A 68 3.54 -0.64 -27.11
C GLY A 68 2.86 -0.31 -25.77
N ILE A 69 3.09 0.90 -25.24
CA ILE A 69 2.49 1.38 -23.99
C ILE A 69 1.13 2.00 -24.29
N THR A 70 0.14 1.58 -23.52
CA THR A 70 -1.23 2.12 -23.54
C THR A 70 -1.64 2.48 -22.12
N ALA A 71 -2.32 3.62 -21.94
CA ALA A 71 -2.95 3.94 -20.67
C ALA A 71 -4.47 4.02 -20.83
N TYR A 72 -5.20 3.54 -19.83
CA TYR A 72 -6.66 3.55 -19.78
C TYR A 72 -7.11 4.31 -18.54
N LEU A 73 -7.70 5.47 -18.76
CA LEU A 73 -8.29 6.28 -17.69
C LEU A 73 -9.79 5.98 -17.62
N THR A 74 -10.22 5.43 -16.49
CA THR A 74 -11.63 5.24 -16.16
C THR A 74 -12.00 6.10 -14.97
N LYS A 75 -13.29 6.10 -14.57
CA LYS A 75 -13.73 6.76 -13.33
C LYS A 75 -13.08 6.19 -12.06
N ASN A 76 -12.61 4.95 -12.07
CA ASN A 76 -12.20 4.22 -10.85
C ASN A 76 -10.70 3.95 -10.78
N CYS A 77 -10.02 3.89 -11.92
CA CYS A 77 -8.58 3.67 -11.96
C CYS A 77 -7.94 4.21 -13.24
N LEU A 78 -6.62 4.42 -13.17
CA LEU A 78 -5.77 4.63 -14.34
C LEU A 78 -4.88 3.40 -14.50
N THR A 79 -5.02 2.69 -15.62
CA THR A 79 -4.22 1.48 -15.91
C THR A 79 -3.14 1.82 -16.91
N PHE A 80 -1.87 1.53 -16.60
CA PHE A 80 -0.76 1.52 -17.54
C PHE A 80 -0.48 0.09 -17.99
N GLN A 81 -0.48 -0.12 -19.29
CA GLN A 81 -0.27 -1.43 -19.90
C GLN A 81 0.90 -1.36 -20.89
N CYS A 82 1.86 -2.27 -20.76
CA CYS A 82 2.91 -2.48 -21.75
C CYS A 82 2.66 -3.79 -22.51
N ALA A 83 2.35 -3.69 -23.80
CA ALA A 83 2.24 -4.85 -24.68
C ALA A 83 3.62 -5.31 -25.15
N GLY A 84 3.84 -6.64 -25.23
CA GLY A 84 5.05 -7.22 -25.81
C GLY A 84 6.26 -7.32 -24.87
N GLY A 85 6.20 -6.75 -23.66
CA GLY A 85 7.23 -6.92 -22.62
C GLY A 85 8.59 -6.33 -22.98
N GLY A 86 8.63 -5.30 -23.83
CA GLY A 86 9.87 -4.55 -24.10
C GLY A 86 10.40 -3.91 -22.83
N GLN A 87 11.70 -4.04 -22.55
CA GLN A 87 12.32 -3.50 -21.33
C GLN A 87 12.16 -1.98 -21.21
N GLU A 88 12.27 -1.26 -22.33
CA GLU A 88 12.05 0.20 -22.36
C GLU A 88 10.60 0.55 -22.00
N GLY A 89 9.64 -0.17 -22.58
CA GLY A 89 8.22 0.07 -22.30
C GLY A 89 7.86 -0.20 -20.84
N LEU A 90 8.41 -1.29 -20.28
CA LEU A 90 8.26 -1.64 -18.87
C LEU A 90 8.86 -0.57 -17.95
N PHE A 91 10.09 -0.16 -18.23
CA PHE A 91 10.78 0.86 -17.44
C PHE A 91 10.01 2.19 -17.43
N GLU A 92 9.53 2.62 -18.60
CA GLU A 92 8.76 3.85 -18.74
C GLU A 92 7.44 3.80 -17.96
N ILE A 93 6.68 2.70 -18.02
CA ILE A 93 5.44 2.60 -17.25
C ILE A 93 5.70 2.55 -15.75
N MET A 94 6.77 1.89 -15.29
CA MET A 94 7.13 1.84 -13.88
C MET A 94 7.49 3.23 -13.37
N GLN A 95 8.38 3.93 -14.08
CA GLN A 95 8.79 5.29 -13.72
C GLN A 95 7.61 6.27 -13.77
N THR A 96 6.76 6.20 -14.79
CA THR A 96 5.56 7.04 -14.88
C THR A 96 4.61 6.75 -13.71
N SER A 97 4.40 5.47 -13.38
CA SER A 97 3.48 5.09 -12.31
C SER A 97 3.97 5.55 -10.94
N ASP A 98 5.27 5.46 -10.67
CA ASP A 98 5.86 5.94 -9.42
C ASP A 98 5.72 7.47 -9.30
N GLU A 99 5.97 8.19 -10.37
CA GLU A 99 5.78 9.64 -10.41
C GLU A 99 4.30 10.03 -10.18
N PHE A 100 3.36 9.21 -10.66
CA PHE A 100 1.92 9.40 -10.44
C PHE A 100 1.46 8.99 -9.03
N SER A 101 2.27 8.21 -8.31
CA SER A 101 2.00 7.78 -6.94
C SER A 101 2.40 8.86 -5.94
N ASP A 102 1.48 9.79 -5.73
CA ASP A 102 1.66 10.95 -4.86
C ASP A 102 0.89 10.78 -3.53
N SER A 103 0.55 11.90 -2.89
CA SER A 103 -0.21 11.89 -1.62
C SER A 103 -1.70 11.55 -1.78
N GLU A 104 -2.22 11.51 -3.01
CA GLU A 104 -3.61 11.17 -3.33
C GLU A 104 -3.72 9.75 -3.92
N PHE A 105 -2.68 9.27 -4.61
CA PHE A 105 -2.73 8.03 -5.38
C PHE A 105 -1.67 6.99 -4.98
N LEU A 106 -1.99 5.71 -5.21
CA LEU A 106 -1.08 4.60 -5.07
C LEU A 106 -1.14 3.69 -6.29
N THR A 107 0.00 3.12 -6.66
CA THR A 107 0.10 2.15 -7.75
C THR A 107 -0.02 0.73 -7.19
N LEU A 108 -0.76 -0.12 -7.88
CA LEU A 108 -0.83 -1.55 -7.66
C LEU A 108 -0.20 -2.28 -8.85
N ASN A 109 0.81 -3.09 -8.56
CA ASN A 109 1.39 -4.02 -9.52
C ASN A 109 0.58 -5.32 -9.55
N LEU A 110 -0.06 -5.63 -10.68
CA LEU A 110 -0.92 -6.82 -10.79
C LEU A 110 -0.13 -8.13 -10.88
N GLN A 111 1.10 -8.08 -11.38
CA GLN A 111 1.97 -9.25 -11.54
C GLN A 111 2.54 -9.69 -10.18
N GLU A 112 2.84 -8.74 -9.30
CA GLU A 112 3.41 -9.01 -7.97
C GLU A 112 2.39 -8.94 -6.84
N GLY A 113 1.24 -8.30 -7.07
CA GLY A 113 0.21 -8.07 -6.05
C GLY A 113 0.58 -7.02 -5.01
N ASN A 114 1.57 -6.17 -5.29
CA ASN A 114 2.12 -5.21 -4.33
C ASN A 114 1.70 -3.78 -4.65
N TRP A 115 1.46 -3.00 -3.59
CA TRP A 115 1.24 -1.56 -3.68
C TRP A 115 2.58 -0.81 -3.62
N SER A 116 2.74 0.23 -4.43
CA SER A 116 3.88 1.17 -4.40
C SER A 116 3.39 2.62 -4.35
N GLY A 117 4.20 3.47 -3.73
CA GLY A 117 3.98 4.92 -3.67
C GLY A 117 4.72 5.57 -2.51
N MET A 118 5.13 6.83 -2.70
CA MET A 118 6.00 7.54 -1.75
C MET A 118 5.39 7.63 -0.34
N CYS A 119 4.09 7.86 -0.23
CA CYS A 119 3.41 7.95 1.07
C CYS A 119 3.14 6.58 1.72
N LEU A 120 3.38 5.47 1.02
CA LEU A 120 3.17 4.12 1.55
C LEU A 120 4.28 3.70 2.52
N GLU A 121 5.51 4.13 2.24
CA GLU A 121 6.69 3.80 3.04
C GLU A 121 6.62 4.46 4.42
N ASP A 122 6.25 5.74 4.47
CA ASP A 122 6.05 6.50 5.70
C ASP A 122 4.92 5.92 6.57
N GLU A 123 3.81 5.49 5.96
CA GLU A 123 2.69 4.85 6.68
C GLU A 123 3.10 3.49 7.26
N LEU A 124 3.85 2.67 6.51
CA LEU A 124 4.34 1.38 6.99
C LEU A 124 5.36 1.52 8.12
N GLU A 125 6.20 2.56 8.10
CA GLU A 125 7.14 2.84 9.18
C GLU A 125 6.40 3.30 10.45
N ALA A 126 5.36 4.13 10.30
CA ALA A 126 4.50 4.54 11.41
C ALA A 126 3.76 3.36 12.07
N GLU A 127 3.18 2.44 11.28
CA GLU A 127 2.51 1.23 11.81
C GLU A 127 3.49 0.32 12.57
N LYS A 128 4.70 0.13 12.04
CA LYS A 128 5.75 -0.66 12.72
C LYS A 128 6.13 -0.05 14.08
N LEU A 129 6.28 1.27 14.14
CA LEU A 129 6.59 2.00 15.38
C LEU A 129 5.45 1.92 16.40
N GLU A 130 4.19 1.92 15.97
CA GLU A 130 3.05 1.71 16.88
C GLU A 130 3.01 0.29 17.42
N ILE A 131 3.22 -0.73 16.58
CA ILE A 131 3.28 -2.13 17.00
C ILE A 131 4.41 -2.35 18.01
N GLU A 132 5.58 -1.76 17.78
CA GLU A 132 6.72 -1.85 18.69
C GLU A 132 6.43 -1.20 20.06
N LYS A 133 5.80 -0.02 20.09
CA LYS A 133 5.35 0.63 21.34
C LYS A 133 4.34 -0.23 22.11
N VAL A 134 3.36 -0.81 21.42
CA VAL A 134 2.37 -1.69 22.05
C VAL A 134 3.03 -2.93 22.63
N ASN A 135 3.98 -3.54 21.93
CA ASN A 135 4.69 -4.73 22.44
C ASN A 135 5.58 -4.42 23.65
N ASN A 136 6.30 -3.30 23.63
CA ASN A 136 7.14 -2.86 24.77
C ASN A 136 6.30 -2.49 26.02
N SER A 137 5.09 -1.94 25.83
CA SER A 137 4.17 -1.66 26.94
C SER A 137 3.55 -2.93 27.57
N LYS A 138 3.45 -4.03 26.81
CA LYS A 138 2.97 -5.33 27.32
C LYS A 138 4.05 -6.08 28.10
N GLN A 139 5.32 -5.96 27.72
CA GLN A 139 6.45 -6.54 28.47
C GLN A 139 6.60 -5.88 29.85
N THR A 140 6.54 -4.56 29.95
CA THR A 140 6.66 -3.82 31.23
C THR A 140 5.51 -4.08 32.21
N LYS A 141 4.32 -4.44 31.71
CA LYS A 141 3.17 -4.86 32.55
C LYS A 141 3.24 -6.31 33.02
N THR A 142 4.04 -7.15 32.37
CA THR A 142 4.17 -8.57 32.74
C THR A 142 5.22 -8.75 33.85
N GLU A 143 6.28 -7.93 33.86
CA GLU A 143 7.33 -7.96 34.90
C GLU A 143 6.91 -7.34 36.24
N SER A 144 5.84 -6.53 36.27
CA SER A 144 5.33 -5.91 37.50
C SER A 144 4.37 -6.79 38.31
N ASN A 145 3.93 -7.94 37.76
CA ASN A 145 2.97 -8.84 38.43
C ASN A 145 3.59 -10.08 39.09
N THR A 146 4.91 -10.27 39.07
CA THR A 146 5.57 -11.43 39.72
C THR A 146 6.26 -11.12 41.05
N ASN A 147 6.15 -9.90 41.57
CA ASN A 147 6.81 -9.49 42.83
C ASN A 147 5.82 -9.07 43.92
N THR A 148 4.79 -9.88 44.21
CA THR A 148 4.03 -9.75 45.47
C THR A 148 3.59 -11.11 46.01
N GLU A 149 4.52 -12.02 46.26
CA GLU A 149 4.27 -13.15 47.17
C GLU A 149 5.31 -13.17 48.31
N THR A 150 4.89 -12.55 49.42
CA THR A 150 5.05 -13.00 50.81
C THR A 150 6.42 -13.55 51.24
N LYS A 151 7.17 -12.71 51.98
CA LYS A 151 8.03 -13.19 53.08
C LYS A 151 7.70 -12.42 54.35
N ASP A 152 6.63 -12.85 55.00
CA ASP A 152 6.39 -12.58 56.40
C ASP A 152 6.09 -13.91 57.10
N SER A 153 7.08 -14.42 57.85
CA SER A 153 6.87 -15.27 59.03
C SER A 153 8.23 -15.54 59.67
N SER A 154 8.61 -14.65 60.56
CA SER A 154 9.56 -14.88 61.64
C SER A 154 8.97 -15.89 62.63
N ILE A 155 9.39 -17.17 62.58
CA ILE A 155 9.11 -18.13 63.66
C ILE A 155 10.38 -18.89 64.03
N LEU A 156 10.75 -18.71 65.30
CA LEU A 156 11.90 -19.28 66.01
C LEU A 156 12.00 -20.81 65.85
N LYS A 157 13.18 -21.29 65.42
CA LYS A 157 13.62 -22.66 65.69
C LYS A 157 14.50 -22.65 66.95
N LYS A 158 13.97 -23.15 68.06
CA LYS A 158 14.74 -23.49 69.28
C LYS A 158 15.46 -24.83 69.06
N PRO A 159 16.70 -25.02 69.56
CA PRO A 159 17.42 -26.29 69.41
C PRO A 159 16.94 -27.34 70.42
N TRP A 160 16.74 -28.57 69.93
CA TRP A 160 16.15 -29.71 70.64
C TRP A 160 17.21 -30.72 71.13
N TRP A 161 18.28 -30.25 71.76
CA TRP A 161 19.31 -31.11 72.36
C TRP A 161 19.69 -30.60 73.76
N LYS A 162 18.86 -30.97 74.74
CA LYS A 162 19.19 -31.05 76.18
C LYS A 162 18.30 -32.13 76.79
N PHE A 163 18.76 -33.37 76.74
CA PHE A 163 18.49 -34.43 77.73
C PHE A 163 19.48 -35.55 77.41
N TRP A 164 20.66 -35.48 78.02
CA TRP A 164 21.41 -36.52 78.72
C TRP A 164 22.72 -35.91 79.21
#